data_AF-A0A7X7GC48-F1
#
_entry.id   AF-A0A7X7GC48-F1
#
_cell.length_a   1.000
_cell.length_b   1.000
_cell.length_c   1.000
_cell.angle_alpha   90.00
_cell.angle_beta   90.00
_cell.angle_gamma   90.00
#
_symmetry.space_group_name_H-M   'P 1'
#
loop_
_entity.id
_entity.type
_entity.pdbx_description
1 polymer ?
#
loop_
_entity_poly.entity_id
_entity_poly.type
_entity_poly.pdbx_seq_one_letter_code
_entity_poly.pdbx_strand_id
1 'polypeptide(L)'
;MNGVALGMRPRATQTVGARQTGSVLMLALFVCLSCAVLCLSLGYLIRLSGEMKISEEAGRDQVARVTGIFVEARDRSLYRWGEGQEFEFQEAAVTLEGLQPTEQWRMGVQAVCPSSTDGLRKVASQWCSCIIERGLDGMDLPAAALVAELCLAAPGRSAPVLSGEVSGATPVYLSFPELSAVPAEVPVRRLPERWQLDEGARARIKNLSPNCGNVLILEGRPGQLLQVDLPSYDGGGGVGGDADGGEGAGAGSAPQDPVLIVATGGADLALTQKGEVYGVMVVDGGSLMLDDTRLSGAVFVSQNVYMGKTGVLIFDSNILRWATDSSLPRVRLMPGTRAERWLE
;
A
#
# COMPACT_ATOMS: atom_id res chain seq x y z
N MET A 1 82.17 48.06 95.10
CA MET A 1 83.30 47.73 94.22
C MET A 1 82.78 47.63 92.79
N ASN A 2 83.54 48.20 91.87
CA ASN A 2 83.17 48.60 90.52
C ASN A 2 82.80 47.44 89.58
N GLY A 3 81.92 47.73 88.61
CA GLY A 3 81.64 46.90 87.45
C GLY A 3 80.88 47.69 86.38
N VAL A 4 81.63 48.43 85.56
CA VAL A 4 81.19 49.17 84.37
C VAL A 4 81.01 48.19 83.20
N ALA A 5 79.99 48.36 82.33
CA ALA A 5 80.17 48.68 80.90
C ALA A 5 78.95 48.40 79.97
N LEU A 6 78.76 49.34 79.02
CA LEU A 6 78.29 49.21 77.61
C LEU A 6 76.86 48.68 77.36
N GLY A 7 75.92 49.37 76.69
CA GLY A 7 76.02 50.38 75.63
C GLY A 7 75.56 49.79 74.28
N MET A 8 74.32 50.04 73.85
CA MET A 8 73.90 49.80 72.45
C MET A 8 72.72 50.71 72.03
N ARG A 9 72.92 51.41 70.91
CA ARG A 9 72.02 52.41 70.29
C ARG A 9 70.88 51.79 69.49
N PRO A 10 69.77 52.52 69.24
CA PRO A 10 68.65 52.04 68.43
C PRO A 10 68.90 52.26 66.93
N ARG A 11 68.44 51.32 66.10
CA ARG A 11 68.46 51.41 64.63
C ARG A 11 67.02 51.66 64.15
N ALA A 12 66.79 52.83 63.58
CA ALA A 12 65.57 53.14 62.84
C ALA A 12 65.69 52.53 61.44
N THR A 13 64.66 51.79 61.02
CA THR A 13 64.44 51.37 59.63
C THR A 13 63.08 51.87 59.18
N GLN A 14 63.10 52.94 58.36
CA GLN A 14 62.06 53.22 57.38
C GLN A 14 62.04 52.09 56.35
N THR A 15 60.87 51.57 56.01
CA THR A 15 60.65 50.87 54.74
C THR A 15 59.59 51.61 53.93
N VAL A 16 60.05 51.96 52.73
CA VAL A 16 59.37 52.62 51.62
C VAL A 16 58.45 51.62 50.90
N GLY A 17 57.42 52.14 50.25
CA GLY A 17 56.23 51.42 49.76
C GLY A 17 56.48 50.29 48.76
N ALA A 18 55.66 49.25 48.91
CA ALA A 18 55.40 48.23 47.90
C ALA A 18 53.88 47.95 47.87
N ARG A 19 53.12 48.80 47.18
CA ARG A 19 51.69 48.61 46.88
C ARG A 19 51.50 48.88 45.40
N GLN A 20 51.31 47.83 44.58
CA GLN A 20 50.41 47.77 43.39
C GLN A 20 50.68 46.62 42.40
N THR A 21 51.83 45.93 42.43
CA THR A 21 52.15 44.86 41.44
C THR A 21 51.38 43.54 41.63
N GLY A 22 50.90 43.23 42.83
CA GLY A 22 50.13 42.00 43.08
C GLY A 22 48.73 41.98 42.46
N SER A 23 48.13 43.15 42.20
CA SER A 23 46.75 43.26 41.69
C SER A 23 46.62 42.94 40.20
N VAL A 24 47.65 43.29 39.41
CA VAL A 24 47.64 43.08 37.95
C VAL A 24 47.80 41.60 37.62
N LEU A 25 48.66 40.90 38.37
CA LEU A 25 48.91 39.47 38.18
C LEU A 25 47.70 38.61 38.56
N MET A 26 46.99 38.97 39.64
CA MET A 26 45.73 38.31 40.01
C MET A 26 44.62 38.52 38.97
N LEU A 27 44.52 39.73 38.40
CA LEU A 27 43.54 40.01 37.35
C LEU A 27 43.85 39.23 36.06
N ALA A 28 45.13 39.17 35.66
CA ALA A 28 45.55 38.36 34.51
C ALA A 28 45.24 36.86 34.71
N LEU A 29 45.51 36.31 35.90
CA LEU A 29 45.17 34.92 36.22
C LEU A 29 43.66 34.66 36.17
N PHE A 30 42.84 35.59 36.68
CA PHE A 30 41.39 35.45 36.65
C PHE A 30 40.83 35.49 35.22
N VAL A 31 41.38 36.37 34.37
CA VAL A 31 41.01 36.44 32.95
C VAL A 31 41.43 35.15 32.22
N CYS A 32 42.64 34.65 32.46
CA CYS A 32 43.11 33.39 31.89
C CYS A 32 42.24 32.19 32.32
N LEU A 33 41.87 32.11 33.60
CA LEU A 33 41.00 31.05 34.11
C LEU A 33 39.58 31.16 33.55
N SER A 34 39.04 32.37 33.44
CA SER A 34 37.73 32.61 32.81
C SER A 34 37.73 32.22 31.34
N CYS A 35 38.80 32.53 30.61
CA CYS A 35 38.97 32.13 29.20
C CYS A 35 39.10 30.60 29.06
N ALA A 36 39.85 29.95 29.96
CA ALA A 36 39.96 28.49 29.96
C ALA A 36 38.63 27.80 30.22
N VAL A 37 37.84 28.29 31.18
CA VAL A 37 36.49 27.77 31.47
C VAL A 37 35.55 27.97 30.27
N LEU A 38 35.59 29.14 29.62
CA LEU A 38 34.81 29.41 28.42
C LEU A 38 35.18 28.44 27.28
N CYS A 39 36.46 28.24 27.00
CA CYS A 39 36.92 27.30 25.97
C CYS A 39 36.50 25.85 26.27
N LEU A 40 36.60 25.41 27.52
CA LEU A 40 36.15 24.07 27.94
C LEU A 40 34.64 23.92 27.81
N SER A 41 33.86 24.93 28.23
CA SER A 41 32.41 24.92 28.12
C SER A 41 31.93 24.90 26.66
N LEU A 42 32.58 25.68 25.78
CA LEU A 42 32.28 25.70 24.36
C LEU A 42 32.65 24.37 23.68
N GLY A 43 33.82 23.81 23.99
CA GLY A 43 34.23 22.51 23.48
C GLY A 43 33.28 21.38 23.90
N TYR A 44 32.79 21.43 25.15
CA TYR A 44 31.78 20.49 25.64
C TYR A 44 30.43 20.67 24.93
N LEU A 45 29.96 21.90 24.73
CA LEU A 45 28.74 22.19 23.99
C LEU A 45 28.81 21.74 22.52
N ILE A 46 29.93 21.96 21.85
CA ILE A 46 30.14 21.50 20.47
C ILE A 46 30.09 19.97 20.42
N ARG A 47 30.77 19.29 21.35
CA ARG A 47 30.73 17.82 21.43
C ARG A 47 29.32 17.29 21.67
N LEU A 48 28.60 17.86 22.64
CA LEU A 48 27.20 17.50 22.90
C LEU A 48 26.31 17.73 21.67
N SER A 49 26.49 18.86 20.97
CA SER A 49 25.71 19.15 19.76
C SER A 49 26.00 18.17 18.62
N GLY A 50 27.26 17.73 18.48
CA GLY A 50 27.67 16.71 17.53
C GLY A 50 27.09 15.34 17.88
N GLU A 51 27.19 14.92 19.14
CA GLU A 51 26.61 13.66 19.64
C GLU A 51 25.08 13.65 19.50
N MET A 52 24.40 14.76 19.79
CA MET A 52 22.95 14.91 19.59
C MET A 52 22.55 14.79 18.11
N LYS A 53 23.29 15.44 17.20
CA LYS A 53 22.99 15.39 15.77
C LYS A 53 23.14 13.97 15.20
N ILE A 54 24.22 13.28 15.57
CA ILE A 54 24.45 11.88 15.16
C ILE A 54 23.35 10.97 15.73
N SER A 55 22.93 11.20 16.98
CA SER A 55 21.84 10.45 17.60
C SER A 55 20.49 10.69 16.94
N GLU A 56 20.22 11.90 16.44
CA GLU A 56 18.97 12.22 15.74
C GLU A 56 18.93 11.57 14.36
N GLU A 57 20.02 11.64 13.60
CA GLU A 57 20.14 11.05 12.27
C GLU A 57 20.01 9.53 12.34
N ALA A 58 20.74 8.88 13.25
CA ALA A 58 20.60 7.45 13.52
C ALA A 58 19.17 7.07 13.95
N GLY A 59 18.51 7.92 14.74
CA GLY A 59 17.11 7.74 15.12
C GLY A 59 16.15 7.79 13.93
N ARG A 60 16.33 8.75 13.01
CA ARG A 60 15.53 8.87 11.79
C ARG A 60 15.72 7.68 10.86
N ASP A 61 16.95 7.24 10.68
CA ASP A 61 17.28 6.08 9.85
C ASP A 61 16.67 4.80 10.41
N GLN A 62 16.69 4.63 11.73
CA GLN A 62 16.05 3.49 12.38
C GLN A 62 14.52 3.51 12.20
N VAL A 63 13.88 4.67 12.35
CA VAL A 63 12.44 4.82 12.11
C VAL A 63 12.10 4.53 10.65
N ALA A 64 12.92 4.99 9.70
CA ALA A 64 12.75 4.72 8.28
C ALA A 64 12.88 3.21 7.98
N ARG A 65 13.88 2.53 8.56
CA ARG A 65 14.08 1.08 8.43
C ARG A 65 12.88 0.29 8.96
N VAL A 66 12.43 0.58 10.19
CA VAL A 66 11.25 -0.09 10.79
C VAL A 66 9.98 0.18 9.97
N THR A 67 9.82 1.40 9.46
CA THR A 67 8.68 1.72 8.59
C THR A 67 8.74 0.94 7.29
N GLY A 68 9.92 0.80 6.67
CA GLY A 68 10.14 -0.01 5.48
C GLY A 68 9.79 -1.48 5.70
N ILE A 69 10.17 -2.06 6.85
CA ILE A 69 9.82 -3.43 7.23
C ILE A 69 8.31 -3.63 7.28
N PHE A 70 7.57 -2.72 7.92
CA PHE A 70 6.12 -2.84 8.00
C PHE A 70 5.41 -2.61 6.66
N VAL A 71 5.95 -1.75 5.79
CA VAL A 71 5.45 -1.59 4.42
C VAL A 71 5.65 -2.88 3.62
N GLU A 72 6.83 -3.49 3.67
CA GLU A 72 7.10 -4.77 3.01
C GLU A 72 6.21 -5.89 3.55
N ALA A 73 6.04 -5.97 4.88
CA ALA A 73 5.16 -6.93 5.54
C ALA A 73 3.70 -6.78 5.06
N ARG A 74 3.20 -5.54 4.99
CA ARG A 74 1.87 -5.21 4.43
C ARG A 74 1.75 -5.69 2.98
N ASP A 75 2.76 -5.42 2.16
CA ASP A 75 2.72 -5.72 0.73
C ASP A 75 2.76 -7.25 0.49
N ARG A 76 3.55 -8.00 1.26
CA ARG A 76 3.54 -9.47 1.21
C ARG A 76 2.20 -10.07 1.62
N SER A 77 1.57 -9.50 2.66
CA SER A 77 0.24 -9.92 3.10
C SER A 77 -0.86 -9.67 2.06
N LEU A 78 -0.65 -8.81 1.05
CA LEU A 78 -1.58 -8.70 -0.09
C LEU A 78 -1.60 -9.96 -0.95
N TYR A 79 -0.46 -10.63 -1.12
CA TYR A 79 -0.31 -11.79 -1.99
C TYR A 79 -0.58 -13.11 -1.28
N ARG A 80 -0.17 -13.22 -0.01
CA ARG A 80 -0.33 -14.43 0.80
C ARG A 80 -0.88 -14.06 2.16
N TRP A 81 -2.13 -14.44 2.40
CA TRP A 81 -2.86 -14.14 3.63
C TRP A 81 -3.10 -15.43 4.42
N GLY A 82 -2.94 -15.37 5.75
CA GLY A 82 -3.22 -16.49 6.66
C GLY A 82 -2.12 -17.56 6.72
N GLU A 83 -1.28 -17.68 5.70
CA GLU A 83 -0.07 -18.50 5.74
C GLU A 83 1.02 -17.80 6.57
N GLY A 84 1.61 -18.54 7.51
CA GLY A 84 2.79 -18.10 8.25
C GLY A 84 3.96 -17.87 7.29
N GLN A 85 4.57 -16.68 7.35
CA GLN A 85 5.68 -16.31 6.46
C GLN A 85 6.86 -15.80 7.27
N GLU A 86 8.05 -16.26 6.92
CA GLU A 86 9.31 -15.77 7.45
C GLU A 86 10.16 -15.23 6.29
N PHE A 87 10.73 -14.05 6.47
CA PHE A 87 11.61 -13.44 5.47
C PHE A 87 12.59 -12.46 6.09
N GLU A 88 13.64 -12.15 5.35
CA GLU A 88 14.62 -11.14 5.73
C GLU A 88 14.44 -9.87 4.89
N PHE A 89 14.46 -8.71 5.53
CA PHE A 89 14.41 -7.42 4.86
C PHE A 89 15.33 -6.41 5.56
N GLN A 90 16.28 -5.83 4.81
CA GLN A 90 17.27 -4.89 5.36
C GLN A 90 17.95 -5.41 6.64
N GLU A 91 18.40 -6.67 6.60
CA GLU A 91 19.05 -7.41 7.70
C GLU A 91 18.14 -7.71 8.91
N ALA A 92 16.86 -7.34 8.85
CA ALA A 92 15.88 -7.69 9.87
C ALA A 92 15.21 -9.02 9.53
N ALA A 93 15.14 -9.92 10.51
CA ALA A 93 14.31 -11.12 10.42
C ALA A 93 12.86 -10.74 10.74
N VAL A 94 11.94 -11.02 9.81
CA VAL A 94 10.53 -10.65 9.87
C VAL A 94 9.67 -11.91 9.83
N THR A 95 8.70 -11.97 10.74
CA THR A 95 7.72 -13.06 10.86
C THR A 95 6.32 -12.48 10.74
N LEU A 96 5.50 -13.09 9.89
CA LEU A 96 4.08 -12.81 9.66
C LEU A 96 3.26 -14.02 10.09
N GLU A 97 2.34 -13.84 11.02
CA GLU A 97 1.53 -14.94 11.57
C GLU A 97 0.08 -14.52 11.76
N GLY A 98 -0.86 -15.45 11.55
CA GLY A 98 -2.25 -15.24 11.95
C GLY A 98 -2.37 -15.21 13.48
N LEU A 99 -3.11 -14.23 14.03
CA LEU A 99 -3.19 -14.05 15.48
C LEU A 99 -4.04 -15.14 16.15
N GLN A 100 -5.26 -15.36 15.64
CA GLN A 100 -6.20 -16.39 16.13
C GLN A 100 -7.12 -16.85 14.99
N PRO A 101 -7.67 -18.08 15.04
CA PRO A 101 -8.64 -18.57 14.05
C PRO A 101 -9.92 -17.73 13.94
N THR A 102 -10.27 -17.01 15.02
CA THR A 102 -11.41 -16.08 15.09
C THR A 102 -11.09 -14.69 14.54
N GLU A 103 -9.81 -14.36 14.37
CA GLU A 103 -9.33 -13.08 13.83
C GLU A 103 -8.81 -13.25 12.40
N GLN A 104 -9.61 -13.88 11.53
CA GLN A 104 -9.24 -14.19 10.14
C GLN A 104 -8.84 -12.96 9.30
N TRP A 105 -9.20 -11.77 9.75
CA TRP A 105 -8.90 -10.49 9.11
C TRP A 105 -7.68 -9.78 9.70
N ARG A 106 -6.94 -10.40 10.64
CA ARG A 106 -5.76 -9.82 11.27
C ARG A 106 -4.56 -10.75 11.24
N MET A 107 -3.38 -10.16 10.99
CA MET A 107 -2.09 -10.83 11.11
C MET A 107 -1.16 -10.01 11.99
N GLY A 108 -0.37 -10.70 12.81
CA GLY A 108 0.73 -10.10 13.55
C GLY A 108 1.98 -10.03 12.69
N VAL A 109 2.67 -8.90 12.75
CA VAL A 109 4.03 -8.73 12.24
C VAL A 109 4.95 -8.64 13.43
N GLN A 110 6.03 -9.40 13.41
CA GLN A 110 7.14 -9.25 14.34
C GLN A 110 8.43 -9.15 13.53
N ALA A 111 9.32 -8.25 13.92
CA ALA A 111 10.63 -8.14 13.31
C ALA A 111 11.72 -7.85 14.34
N VAL A 112 12.87 -8.50 14.15
CA VAL A 112 14.08 -8.29 14.95
C VAL A 112 15.12 -7.63 14.05
N CYS A 113 15.39 -6.36 14.32
CA CYS A 113 16.37 -5.56 13.61
C CYS A 113 17.71 -5.61 14.35
N PRO A 114 18.82 -6.02 13.72
CA PRO A 114 20.13 -5.84 14.30
C PRO A 114 20.42 -4.33 14.43
N SER A 115 20.96 -3.90 15.57
CA SER A 115 21.42 -2.51 15.71
C SER A 115 22.69 -2.31 14.91
N SER A 116 22.65 -1.34 13.99
CA SER A 116 23.86 -0.80 13.37
C SER A 116 24.71 -0.11 14.44
N THR A 117 25.99 -0.49 14.51
CA THR A 117 26.97 -0.01 15.47
C THR A 117 27.41 1.42 15.18
N ASP A 118 26.60 2.41 15.56
CA ASP A 118 27.00 3.83 15.49
C ASP A 118 26.98 4.56 16.86
N GLY A 119 27.39 3.84 17.90
CA GLY A 119 27.96 4.48 19.10
C GLY A 119 27.01 4.76 20.27
N LEU A 120 25.72 4.43 20.18
CA LEU A 120 24.78 4.65 21.30
C LEU A 120 24.66 3.48 22.27
N ARG A 121 24.79 2.22 21.82
CA ARG A 121 24.84 1.03 22.69
C ARG A 121 25.63 -0.10 22.01
N LYS A 122 26.41 -0.85 22.80
CA LYS A 122 27.00 -2.12 22.35
C LYS A 122 25.86 -3.15 22.24
N VAL A 123 25.51 -3.54 21.01
CA VAL A 123 24.88 -4.83 20.67
C VAL A 123 23.47 -5.10 21.24
N ALA A 124 22.56 -4.13 21.27
CA ALA A 124 21.14 -4.41 21.55
C ALA A 124 20.37 -4.52 20.22
N SER A 125 19.74 -5.65 19.92
CA SER A 125 18.83 -5.73 18.76
C SER A 125 17.51 -5.02 19.09
N GLN A 126 16.83 -4.48 18.08
CA GLN A 126 15.52 -3.86 18.27
C GLN A 126 14.45 -4.85 17.83
N TRP A 127 13.56 -5.21 18.74
CA TRP A 127 12.31 -5.89 18.39
C TRP A 127 11.23 -4.85 18.10
N CYS A 128 10.48 -5.08 17.03
CA CYS A 128 9.33 -4.29 16.66
C CYS A 128 8.17 -5.19 16.23
N SER A 129 6.94 -4.75 16.48
CA SER A 129 5.74 -5.46 16.06
C SER A 129 4.64 -4.49 15.63
N CYS A 130 3.72 -4.98 14.82
CA CYS A 130 2.46 -4.31 14.52
C CYS A 130 1.39 -5.32 14.13
N ILE A 131 0.13 -4.88 14.07
CA ILE A 131 -0.97 -5.69 13.53
C ILE A 131 -1.28 -5.17 12.13
N ILE A 132 -1.43 -6.11 11.20
CA ILE A 132 -1.97 -5.88 9.87
C ILE A 132 -3.44 -6.31 9.86
N GLU A 133 -4.28 -5.52 9.20
CA GLU A 133 -5.68 -5.84 8.97
C GLU A 133 -5.97 -5.98 7.47
N ARG A 134 -6.70 -7.03 7.11
CA ARG A 134 -7.27 -7.22 5.78
C ARG A 134 -8.69 -6.67 5.76
N GLY A 135 -8.99 -5.94 4.69
CA GLY A 135 -10.33 -5.55 4.33
C GLY A 135 -10.60 -5.86 2.86
N LEU A 136 -11.82 -5.56 2.45
CA LEU A 136 -12.20 -5.49 1.05
C LEU A 136 -12.46 -4.04 0.69
N ASP A 137 -12.20 -3.73 -0.56
CA ASP A 137 -12.41 -2.45 -1.20
C ASP A 137 -12.81 -2.75 -2.65
N GLY A 138 -13.10 -1.75 -3.48
CA GLY A 138 -13.38 -2.02 -4.87
C GLY A 138 -12.62 -1.13 -5.84
N MET A 139 -12.93 -1.32 -7.11
CA MET A 139 -12.41 -0.51 -8.18
C MET A 139 -13.26 0.75 -8.33
N ASP A 140 -12.64 1.90 -8.55
CA ASP A 140 -13.36 3.14 -8.84
C ASP A 140 -13.91 3.07 -10.27
N LEU A 141 -15.14 2.57 -10.41
CA LEU A 141 -15.82 2.38 -11.69
C LEU A 141 -17.01 3.34 -11.82
N PRO A 142 -17.28 3.86 -13.03
CA PRO A 142 -18.46 4.67 -13.26
C PRO A 142 -19.75 3.92 -12.91
N ALA A 143 -20.73 4.63 -12.35
CA ALA A 143 -22.08 4.11 -12.15
C ALA A 143 -22.83 4.01 -13.49
N ALA A 144 -22.46 3.02 -14.30
CA ALA A 144 -22.94 2.82 -15.66
C ALA A 144 -23.09 1.32 -15.97
N ALA A 145 -24.04 0.98 -16.85
CA ALA A 145 -24.18 -0.39 -17.31
C ALA A 145 -23.08 -0.78 -18.31
N LEU A 146 -22.76 0.13 -19.21
CA LEU A 146 -21.79 -0.05 -20.27
C LEU A 146 -21.02 1.25 -20.51
N VAL A 147 -19.69 1.15 -20.60
CA VAL A 147 -18.79 2.20 -21.03
C VAL A 147 -17.90 1.64 -22.13
N ALA A 148 -17.97 2.21 -23.33
CA ALA A 148 -17.17 1.76 -24.48
C ALA A 148 -16.94 2.89 -25.49
N GLU A 149 -16.02 2.70 -26.41
CA GLU A 149 -15.93 3.53 -27.61
C GLU A 149 -17.12 3.26 -28.54
N LEU A 150 -17.36 1.98 -28.83
CA LEU A 150 -18.45 1.46 -29.66
C LEU A 150 -19.05 0.18 -29.07
N CYS A 151 -20.34 -0.02 -29.30
CA CYS A 151 -21.03 -1.29 -29.09
C CYS A 151 -21.51 -1.83 -30.44
N LEU A 152 -21.01 -2.99 -30.84
CA LEU A 152 -21.20 -3.57 -32.16
C LEU A 152 -21.99 -4.88 -32.07
N ALA A 153 -23.05 -5.02 -32.87
CA ALA A 153 -23.84 -6.23 -33.02
C ALA A 153 -23.72 -6.78 -34.44
N ALA A 154 -23.91 -8.10 -34.61
CA ALA A 154 -23.93 -8.71 -35.93
C ALA A 154 -25.14 -8.20 -36.75
N PRO A 155 -25.00 -8.04 -38.09
CA PRO A 155 -26.10 -7.65 -38.96
C PRO A 155 -27.29 -8.62 -38.86
N GLY A 156 -28.52 -8.10 -38.86
CA GLY A 156 -29.74 -8.90 -38.82
C GLY A 156 -30.14 -9.42 -37.44
N ARG A 157 -29.46 -8.98 -36.38
CA ARG A 157 -29.82 -9.28 -34.99
C ARG A 157 -31.17 -8.64 -34.62
N SER A 158 -32.05 -9.42 -34.00
CA SER A 158 -33.36 -8.98 -33.49
C SER A 158 -33.41 -8.85 -31.97
N ALA A 159 -32.56 -9.58 -31.24
CA ALA A 159 -32.51 -9.53 -29.78
C ALA A 159 -31.76 -8.29 -29.29
N PRO A 160 -32.20 -7.66 -28.17
CA PRO A 160 -31.49 -6.53 -27.60
C PRO A 160 -30.07 -6.94 -27.17
N VAL A 161 -29.10 -6.02 -27.29
CA VAL A 161 -27.75 -6.24 -26.75
C VAL A 161 -27.65 -5.92 -25.27
N LEU A 162 -28.57 -5.11 -24.77
CA LEU A 162 -28.62 -4.64 -23.39
C LEU A 162 -30.03 -4.81 -22.84
N SER A 163 -30.13 -5.34 -21.63
CA SER A 163 -31.37 -5.47 -20.85
C SER A 163 -31.09 -5.25 -19.37
N GLY A 164 -32.13 -5.33 -18.52
CA GLY A 164 -32.01 -5.15 -17.06
C GLY A 164 -32.49 -3.79 -16.58
N GLU A 165 -32.10 -3.40 -15.37
CA GLU A 165 -32.53 -2.17 -14.69
C GLU A 165 -31.81 -0.91 -15.21
N VAL A 166 -31.73 -0.77 -16.53
CA VAL A 166 -31.09 0.38 -17.17
C VAL A 166 -32.06 1.56 -17.14
N SER A 167 -31.62 2.67 -16.54
CA SER A 167 -32.46 3.86 -16.30
C SER A 167 -31.70 5.15 -16.58
N GLY A 168 -32.37 6.30 -16.53
CA GLY A 168 -31.71 7.61 -16.63
C GLY A 168 -30.58 7.83 -15.59
N ALA A 169 -30.63 7.11 -14.46
CA ALA A 169 -29.63 7.14 -13.41
C ALA A 169 -28.44 6.19 -13.67
N THR A 170 -28.62 5.17 -14.52
CA THR A 170 -27.61 4.16 -14.89
C THR A 170 -27.42 4.15 -16.41
N PRO A 171 -26.80 5.21 -16.97
CA PRO A 171 -26.70 5.38 -18.41
C PRO A 171 -25.69 4.42 -19.05
N VAL A 172 -25.76 4.36 -20.38
CA VAL A 172 -24.72 3.78 -21.23
C VAL A 172 -23.85 4.92 -21.75
N TYR A 173 -22.54 4.78 -21.69
CA TYR A 173 -21.59 5.78 -22.16
C TYR A 173 -20.85 5.27 -23.39
N LEU A 174 -21.03 5.97 -24.53
CA LEU A 174 -20.37 5.64 -25.79
C LEU A 174 -19.65 6.84 -26.38
N SER A 175 -18.44 6.66 -26.92
CA SER A 175 -17.74 7.74 -27.64
C SER A 175 -18.45 8.12 -28.93
N PHE A 176 -18.96 7.11 -29.66
CA PHE A 176 -19.80 7.31 -30.84
C PHE A 176 -21.18 6.68 -30.62
N PRO A 177 -22.19 7.48 -30.26
CA PRO A 177 -23.52 6.98 -29.89
C PRO A 177 -24.36 6.52 -31.10
N GLU A 178 -23.90 6.75 -32.33
CA GLU A 178 -24.69 6.57 -33.56
C GLU A 178 -24.79 5.11 -34.08
N LEU A 179 -24.51 4.08 -33.26
CA LEU A 179 -24.41 2.68 -33.73
C LEU A 179 -25.50 1.71 -33.20
N SER A 180 -26.06 0.99 -34.19
CA SER A 180 -27.21 0.07 -34.33
C SER A 180 -27.62 -0.94 -33.25
N ALA A 181 -26.95 -1.03 -32.11
CA ALA A 181 -27.12 -2.19 -31.22
C ALA A 181 -27.92 -1.90 -29.94
N VAL A 182 -27.88 -0.67 -29.45
CA VAL A 182 -28.49 -0.29 -28.16
C VAL A 182 -29.98 0.06 -28.38
N PRO A 183 -30.93 -0.50 -27.60
CA PRO A 183 -32.34 -0.16 -27.74
C PRO A 183 -32.58 1.35 -27.60
N ALA A 184 -33.49 1.91 -28.39
CA ALA A 184 -33.81 3.34 -28.39
C ALA A 184 -34.26 3.90 -27.02
N GLU A 185 -34.71 3.01 -26.12
CA GLU A 185 -35.20 3.33 -24.78
C GLU A 185 -34.07 3.48 -23.74
N VAL A 186 -32.84 3.10 -24.08
CA VAL A 186 -31.69 3.21 -23.18
C VAL A 186 -31.10 4.62 -23.27
N PRO A 187 -30.89 5.32 -22.14
CA PRO A 187 -30.26 6.63 -22.13
C PRO A 187 -28.76 6.51 -22.44
N VAL A 188 -28.42 6.68 -23.71
CA VAL A 188 -27.03 6.73 -24.19
C VAL A 188 -26.48 8.15 -24.03
N ARG A 189 -25.33 8.28 -23.37
CA ARG A 189 -24.58 9.52 -23.19
C ARG A 189 -23.27 9.43 -23.94
N ARG A 190 -22.84 10.57 -24.50
CA ARG A 190 -21.57 10.64 -25.22
C ARG A 190 -20.40 10.73 -24.24
N LEU A 191 -19.37 9.91 -24.46
CA LEU A 191 -18.07 10.08 -23.81
C LEU A 191 -17.26 11.16 -24.54
N PRO A 192 -16.70 12.16 -23.83
CA PRO A 192 -15.87 13.18 -24.44
C PRO A 192 -14.52 12.60 -24.91
N GLU A 193 -14.01 11.62 -24.17
CA GLU A 193 -12.71 10.98 -24.40
C GLU A 193 -12.83 9.48 -24.17
N ARG A 194 -11.85 8.72 -24.68
CA ARG A 194 -11.80 7.28 -24.50
C ARG A 194 -11.65 6.95 -23.00
N TRP A 195 -12.53 6.08 -22.49
CA TRP A 195 -12.44 5.61 -21.12
C TRP A 195 -11.18 4.76 -20.91
N GLN A 196 -10.47 5.00 -19.81
CA GLN A 196 -9.28 4.25 -19.40
C GLN A 196 -9.23 4.21 -17.88
N LEU A 197 -8.52 3.23 -17.34
CA LEU A 197 -8.15 3.24 -15.93
C LEU A 197 -7.18 4.39 -15.65
N ASP A 198 -7.33 5.06 -14.52
CA ASP A 198 -6.33 6.05 -14.08
C ASP A 198 -5.00 5.38 -13.71
N GLU A 199 -3.94 6.19 -13.59
CA GLU A 199 -2.60 5.70 -13.31
C GLU A 199 -2.50 5.02 -11.92
N GLY A 200 -3.25 5.51 -10.94
CA GLY A 200 -3.31 4.95 -9.59
C GLY A 200 -3.98 3.58 -9.57
N ALA A 201 -5.11 3.43 -10.27
CA ALA A 201 -5.80 2.16 -10.45
C ALA A 201 -4.90 1.14 -11.16
N ARG A 202 -4.22 1.54 -12.25
CA ARG A 202 -3.27 0.68 -12.96
C ARG A 202 -2.11 0.23 -12.07
N ALA A 203 -1.50 1.15 -11.32
CA ALA A 203 -0.42 0.83 -10.40
C ALA A 203 -0.88 -0.14 -9.30
N ARG A 204 -2.11 0.03 -8.79
CA ARG A 204 -2.72 -0.88 -7.81
C ARG A 204 -2.93 -2.28 -8.39
N ILE A 205 -3.54 -2.39 -9.57
CA ILE A 205 -3.82 -3.67 -10.25
C ILE A 205 -2.54 -4.44 -10.56
N LYS A 206 -1.48 -3.74 -11.02
CA LYS A 206 -0.18 -4.34 -11.31
C LYS A 206 0.47 -5.02 -10.10
N ASN A 207 0.15 -4.55 -8.89
CA ASN A 207 0.68 -5.08 -7.64
C ASN A 207 -0.25 -6.13 -7.00
N LEU A 208 -1.29 -6.61 -7.69
CA LEU A 208 -2.16 -7.67 -7.19
C LEU A 208 -1.80 -9.01 -7.86
N SER A 209 -2.10 -10.12 -7.18
CA SER A 209 -1.96 -11.44 -7.79
C SER A 209 -2.91 -11.57 -8.99
N PRO A 210 -2.51 -12.27 -10.06
CA PRO A 210 -3.38 -12.50 -11.23
C PRO A 210 -4.73 -13.18 -10.90
N ASN A 211 -4.80 -13.91 -9.79
CA ASN A 211 -6.01 -14.51 -9.28
C ASN A 211 -6.13 -14.20 -7.78
N CYS A 212 -7.12 -13.36 -7.43
CA CYS A 212 -7.40 -12.94 -6.06
C CYS A 212 -8.87 -13.26 -5.71
N GLY A 213 -9.17 -14.53 -5.43
CA GLY A 213 -10.54 -14.97 -5.17
C GLY A 213 -11.39 -14.87 -6.42
N ASN A 214 -12.38 -13.99 -6.43
CA ASN A 214 -13.25 -13.77 -7.59
C ASN A 214 -12.76 -12.66 -8.52
N VAL A 215 -11.51 -12.25 -8.38
CA VAL A 215 -10.88 -11.25 -9.25
C VAL A 215 -9.84 -11.91 -10.13
N LEU A 216 -10.02 -11.80 -11.44
CA LEU A 216 -9.09 -12.28 -12.44
C LEU A 216 -8.42 -11.09 -13.13
N ILE A 217 -7.11 -10.97 -12.97
CA ILE A 217 -6.30 -9.92 -13.59
C ILE A 217 -5.48 -10.55 -14.72
N LEU A 218 -5.73 -10.10 -15.94
CA LEU A 218 -5.08 -10.58 -17.15
C LEU A 218 -4.24 -9.46 -17.74
N GLU A 219 -2.93 -9.66 -17.82
CA GLU A 219 -2.02 -8.75 -18.50
C GLU A 219 -1.71 -9.29 -19.89
N GLY A 220 -1.98 -8.48 -20.92
CA GLY A 220 -1.67 -8.82 -22.30
C GLY A 220 -0.97 -7.67 -23.02
N ARG A 221 -0.90 -7.80 -24.35
CA ARG A 221 -0.33 -6.77 -25.23
C ARG A 221 -1.35 -6.36 -26.30
N PRO A 222 -1.19 -5.18 -26.93
CA PRO A 222 -2.06 -4.76 -28.02
C PRO A 222 -2.07 -5.81 -29.15
N GLY A 223 -3.28 -6.18 -29.58
CA GLY A 223 -3.52 -7.20 -30.62
C GLY A 223 -3.44 -8.65 -30.13
N GLN A 224 -3.18 -8.88 -28.84
CA GLN A 224 -3.34 -10.19 -28.23
C GLN A 224 -4.81 -10.40 -27.83
N LEU A 225 -5.32 -11.60 -28.09
CA LEU A 225 -6.64 -12.03 -27.60
C LEU A 225 -6.46 -12.90 -26.35
N LEU A 226 -7.01 -12.46 -25.23
CA LEU A 226 -7.00 -13.15 -23.95
C LEU A 226 -8.28 -13.97 -23.82
N GLN A 227 -8.16 -15.28 -23.72
CA GLN A 227 -9.29 -16.16 -23.41
C GLN A 227 -9.41 -16.33 -21.91
N VAL A 228 -10.64 -16.22 -21.41
CA VAL A 228 -10.94 -16.46 -20.00
C VAL A 228 -11.38 -17.89 -19.83
N ASP A 229 -10.68 -18.65 -19.02
CA ASP A 229 -11.17 -19.93 -18.53
C ASP A 229 -11.82 -19.71 -17.16
N LEU A 230 -13.13 -19.44 -17.19
CA LEU A 230 -13.94 -19.46 -15.98
C LEU A 230 -14.05 -20.91 -15.52
N PRO A 231 -13.82 -21.23 -14.24
CA PRO A 231 -14.02 -22.58 -13.73
C PRO A 231 -15.49 -22.96 -13.92
N SER A 232 -15.74 -23.85 -14.89
CA SER A 232 -17.08 -24.34 -15.20
C SER A 232 -17.62 -25.09 -13.98
N TYR A 233 -18.84 -24.76 -13.55
CA TYR A 233 -19.61 -25.65 -12.70
C TYR A 233 -20.02 -26.87 -13.55
N ASP A 234 -19.23 -27.94 -13.51
CA ASP A 234 -19.66 -29.24 -14.03
C ASP A 234 -20.76 -29.77 -13.10
N GLY A 235 -22.00 -29.43 -13.42
CA GLY A 235 -23.19 -30.00 -12.80
C GLY A 235 -23.27 -31.49 -13.11
N GLY A 236 -22.55 -32.33 -12.35
CA GLY A 236 -22.49 -33.77 -12.60
C GLY A 236 -21.64 -34.57 -11.61
N GLY A 237 -22.21 -34.89 -10.45
CA GLY A 237 -22.04 -36.17 -9.75
C GLY A 237 -20.62 -36.62 -9.33
N GLY A 238 -20.27 -36.36 -8.08
CA GLY A 238 -19.16 -37.03 -7.39
C GLY A 238 -19.49 -37.25 -5.92
N VAL A 239 -20.32 -38.26 -5.61
CA VAL A 239 -20.47 -38.76 -4.25
C VAL A 239 -19.18 -39.50 -3.88
N GLY A 240 -18.37 -38.91 -3.00
CA GLY A 240 -17.29 -39.62 -2.31
C GLY A 240 -15.99 -38.83 -2.19
N GLY A 241 -15.87 -38.00 -1.16
CA GLY A 241 -14.63 -37.36 -0.76
C GLY A 241 -14.83 -36.59 0.55
N ASP A 242 -14.46 -37.20 1.67
CA ASP A 242 -14.61 -36.62 3.00
C ASP A 242 -13.79 -35.33 3.16
N ALA A 243 -14.52 -34.25 3.47
CA ALA A 243 -14.16 -33.10 4.30
C ALA A 243 -12.67 -32.71 4.42
N ASP A 244 -12.24 -31.75 3.60
CA ASP A 244 -11.50 -30.59 4.09
C ASP A 244 -11.84 -29.35 3.22
N GLY A 245 -11.96 -28.18 3.85
CA GLY A 245 -12.88 -27.11 3.43
C GLY A 245 -12.56 -26.37 2.11
N GLY A 246 -13.62 -26.14 1.31
CA GLY A 246 -13.70 -25.05 0.34
C GLY A 246 -14.05 -25.43 -1.10
N GLU A 247 -15.09 -26.23 -1.34
CA GLU A 247 -15.67 -26.38 -2.70
C GLU A 247 -16.41 -25.08 -3.08
N GLY A 248 -15.66 -24.12 -3.65
CA GLY A 248 -16.21 -22.90 -4.20
C GLY A 248 -17.09 -23.21 -5.41
N ALA A 249 -18.29 -22.62 -5.43
CA ALA A 249 -18.97 -22.39 -6.70
C ALA A 249 -17.99 -21.69 -7.65
N GLY A 250 -18.01 -22.04 -8.94
CA GLY A 250 -17.09 -21.40 -9.88
C GLY A 250 -17.35 -19.89 -9.94
N ALA A 251 -16.33 -19.08 -9.66
CA ALA A 251 -16.44 -17.62 -9.66
C ALA A 251 -17.13 -17.12 -10.95
N GLY A 252 -18.17 -16.31 -10.77
CA GLY A 252 -19.00 -15.79 -11.85
C GLY A 252 -20.10 -16.72 -12.36
N SER A 253 -20.31 -17.88 -11.74
CA SER A 253 -21.39 -18.81 -12.13
C SER A 253 -22.74 -18.47 -11.51
N ALA A 254 -22.77 -17.64 -10.47
CA ALA A 254 -24.00 -17.26 -9.76
C ALA A 254 -23.97 -15.81 -9.29
N PRO A 255 -25.13 -15.17 -9.07
CA PRO A 255 -25.19 -13.79 -8.56
C PRO A 255 -24.56 -13.60 -7.18
N GLN A 256 -24.54 -14.65 -6.35
CA GLN A 256 -23.93 -14.58 -5.00
C GLN A 256 -22.41 -14.67 -5.04
N ASP A 257 -21.85 -15.08 -6.17
CA ASP A 257 -20.43 -15.32 -6.36
C ASP A 257 -19.96 -14.66 -7.67
N PRO A 258 -20.10 -13.33 -7.80
CA PRO A 258 -19.77 -12.63 -9.05
C PRO A 258 -18.26 -12.59 -9.28
N VAL A 259 -17.85 -12.45 -10.54
CA VAL A 259 -16.44 -12.31 -10.95
C VAL A 259 -16.13 -10.89 -11.40
N LEU A 260 -14.95 -10.38 -11.05
CA LEU A 260 -14.37 -9.17 -11.64
C LEU A 260 -13.21 -9.58 -12.55
N ILE A 261 -13.31 -9.31 -13.86
CA ILE A 261 -12.23 -9.58 -14.80
C ILE A 261 -11.63 -8.26 -15.26
N VAL A 262 -10.32 -8.13 -15.08
CA VAL A 262 -9.56 -6.92 -15.41
C VAL A 262 -8.49 -7.30 -16.44
N ALA A 263 -8.71 -6.95 -17.70
CA ALA A 263 -7.73 -7.07 -18.76
C ALA A 263 -6.95 -5.74 -18.92
N THR A 264 -5.63 -5.82 -18.89
CA THR A 264 -4.73 -4.66 -19.00
C THR A 264 -3.70 -4.85 -20.11
N GLY A 265 -2.96 -3.77 -20.43
CA GLY A 265 -1.91 -3.81 -21.45
C GLY A 265 -2.43 -3.71 -22.88
N GLY A 266 -3.69 -3.33 -23.07
CA GLY A 266 -4.28 -3.09 -24.39
C GLY A 266 -4.69 -4.35 -25.16
N ALA A 267 -4.70 -5.50 -24.51
CA ALA A 267 -5.18 -6.74 -25.10
C ALA A 267 -6.71 -6.80 -25.20
N ASP A 268 -7.20 -7.57 -26.17
CA ASP A 268 -8.62 -7.85 -26.32
C ASP A 268 -9.02 -9.02 -25.42
N LEU A 269 -10.22 -8.96 -24.85
CA LEU A 269 -10.77 -9.99 -23.98
C LEU A 269 -11.85 -10.79 -24.73
N ALA A 270 -11.67 -12.09 -24.85
CA ALA A 270 -12.65 -13.01 -25.38
C ALA A 270 -13.39 -13.74 -24.25
N LEU A 271 -14.64 -13.35 -24.05
CA LEU A 271 -15.60 -14.05 -23.20
C LEU A 271 -16.72 -14.62 -24.08
N THR A 272 -16.33 -15.36 -25.12
CA THR A 272 -17.26 -15.99 -26.07
C THR A 272 -17.64 -17.39 -25.61
N GLN A 273 -18.89 -17.81 -25.88
CA GLN A 273 -19.39 -19.16 -25.62
C GLN A 273 -19.27 -19.59 -24.15
N LYS A 274 -19.45 -18.65 -23.22
CA LYS A 274 -19.40 -18.92 -21.77
C LYS A 274 -20.75 -19.17 -21.13
N GLY A 275 -21.84 -19.13 -21.91
CA GLY A 275 -23.18 -19.34 -21.38
C GLY A 275 -23.64 -18.15 -20.56
N GLU A 276 -23.84 -18.31 -19.26
CA GLU A 276 -24.22 -17.23 -18.35
C GLU A 276 -23.07 -16.90 -17.40
N VAL A 277 -22.72 -15.61 -17.30
CA VAL A 277 -21.64 -15.11 -16.47
C VAL A 277 -22.15 -13.96 -15.61
N TYR A 278 -21.93 -14.02 -14.31
CA TYR A 278 -22.29 -12.97 -13.36
C TYR A 278 -21.02 -12.20 -12.98
N GLY A 279 -20.85 -10.96 -13.45
CA GLY A 279 -19.61 -10.25 -13.19
C GLY A 279 -19.47 -8.88 -13.84
N VAL A 280 -18.36 -8.23 -13.52
CA VAL A 280 -17.94 -6.96 -14.10
C VAL A 280 -16.70 -7.17 -14.95
N MET A 281 -16.74 -6.65 -16.17
CA MET A 281 -15.62 -6.72 -17.12
C MET A 281 -14.97 -5.35 -17.25
N VAL A 282 -13.66 -5.30 -17.04
CA VAL A 282 -12.83 -4.11 -17.18
C VAL A 282 -11.73 -4.41 -18.20
N VAL A 283 -11.72 -3.72 -19.33
CA VAL A 283 -10.71 -3.90 -20.39
C VAL A 283 -10.04 -2.57 -20.68
N ASP A 284 -8.82 -2.40 -20.17
CA ASP A 284 -8.02 -1.17 -20.31
C ASP A 284 -7.16 -1.23 -21.58
N GLY A 285 -7.50 -0.35 -22.53
CA GLY A 285 -6.82 -0.19 -23.80
C GLY A 285 -7.23 -1.16 -24.91
N GLY A 286 -8.11 -2.13 -24.65
CA GLY A 286 -8.53 -3.16 -25.62
C GLY A 286 -10.06 -3.23 -25.84
N SER A 287 -10.49 -4.29 -26.53
CA SER A 287 -11.90 -4.60 -26.84
C SER A 287 -12.41 -5.84 -26.10
N LEU A 288 -13.74 -6.00 -26.01
CA LEU A 288 -14.40 -7.17 -25.40
C LEU A 288 -15.26 -7.91 -26.42
N MET A 289 -15.20 -9.25 -26.44
CA MET A 289 -16.05 -10.12 -27.27
C MET A 289 -16.98 -10.96 -26.39
N LEU A 290 -18.29 -10.88 -26.63
CA LEU A 290 -19.34 -11.53 -25.83
C LEU A 290 -20.24 -12.48 -26.63
N ASP A 291 -19.88 -12.86 -27.86
CA ASP A 291 -20.75 -13.72 -28.67
C ASP A 291 -21.05 -15.05 -27.98
N ASP A 292 -22.31 -15.49 -28.02
CA ASP A 292 -22.83 -16.64 -27.26
C ASP A 292 -22.63 -16.58 -25.73
N THR A 293 -22.51 -15.38 -25.15
CA THR A 293 -22.40 -15.17 -23.70
C THR A 293 -23.43 -14.15 -23.20
N ARG A 294 -24.11 -14.49 -22.11
CA ARG A 294 -25.01 -13.62 -21.35
C ARG A 294 -24.27 -13.14 -20.11
N LEU A 295 -23.90 -11.88 -20.08
CA LEU A 295 -23.19 -11.26 -18.98
C LEU A 295 -24.17 -10.49 -18.09
N SER A 296 -24.37 -10.93 -16.86
CA SER A 296 -25.14 -10.25 -15.81
C SER A 296 -24.21 -9.40 -14.95
N GLY A 297 -24.28 -8.07 -15.07
CA GLY A 297 -23.41 -7.13 -14.36
C GLY A 297 -23.13 -5.86 -15.16
N ALA A 298 -21.86 -5.51 -15.36
CA ALA A 298 -21.46 -4.27 -16.04
C ALA A 298 -20.18 -4.42 -16.86
N VAL A 299 -19.98 -3.52 -17.85
CA VAL A 299 -18.86 -3.58 -18.79
C VAL A 299 -18.20 -2.21 -18.94
N PHE A 300 -16.88 -2.17 -18.76
CA PHE A 300 -16.05 -0.98 -18.93
C PHE A 300 -14.88 -1.30 -19.85
N VAL A 301 -14.92 -0.79 -21.07
CA VAL A 301 -13.99 -1.16 -22.14
C VAL A 301 -13.47 0.10 -22.79
N SER A 302 -12.15 0.20 -23.00
CA SER A 302 -11.59 1.38 -23.65
C SER A 302 -11.96 1.47 -25.12
N GLN A 303 -11.97 0.36 -25.84
CA GLN A 303 -12.33 0.31 -27.26
C GLN A 303 -13.75 -0.23 -27.46
N ASN A 304 -13.90 -1.36 -28.16
CA ASN A 304 -15.18 -1.80 -28.67
C ASN A 304 -15.73 -2.99 -27.87
N VAL A 305 -17.05 -3.08 -27.78
CA VAL A 305 -17.74 -4.29 -27.32
C VAL A 305 -18.40 -4.97 -28.50
N TYR A 306 -17.96 -6.19 -28.80
CA TYR A 306 -18.49 -7.04 -29.85
C TYR A 306 -19.50 -8.02 -29.26
N MET A 307 -20.79 -7.71 -29.43
CA MET A 307 -21.91 -8.52 -28.92
C MET A 307 -22.23 -9.73 -29.81
N GLY A 308 -21.70 -9.76 -31.03
CA GLY A 308 -21.97 -10.83 -31.99
C GLY A 308 -23.45 -11.00 -32.31
N LYS A 309 -23.88 -12.24 -32.55
CA LYS A 309 -25.25 -12.59 -32.91
C LYS A 309 -26.16 -12.69 -31.69
N THR A 310 -25.64 -13.24 -30.60
CA THR A 310 -26.42 -13.71 -29.45
C THR A 310 -25.95 -13.16 -28.12
N GLY A 311 -24.76 -12.54 -28.05
CA GLY A 311 -24.20 -12.02 -26.80
C GLY A 311 -25.05 -10.91 -26.19
N VAL A 312 -25.34 -10.96 -24.89
CA VAL A 312 -26.24 -10.01 -24.20
C VAL A 312 -25.58 -9.53 -22.92
N LEU A 313 -25.69 -8.22 -22.66
CA LEU A 313 -25.42 -7.62 -21.36
C LEU A 313 -26.75 -7.43 -20.60
N ILE A 314 -26.85 -7.98 -19.40
CA ILE A 314 -27.97 -7.81 -18.48
C ILE A 314 -27.43 -6.98 -17.32
N PHE A 315 -27.85 -5.71 -17.22
CA PHE A 315 -27.34 -4.86 -16.16
C PHE A 315 -27.83 -5.33 -14.79
N ASP A 316 -26.88 -5.53 -13.86
CA ASP A 316 -27.15 -5.84 -12.45
C ASP A 316 -26.38 -4.86 -11.56
N SER A 317 -27.13 -4.03 -10.84
CA SER A 317 -26.59 -2.99 -9.97
C SER A 317 -25.91 -3.55 -8.73
N ASN A 318 -26.31 -4.71 -8.22
CA ASN A 318 -25.70 -5.34 -7.05
C ASN A 318 -24.33 -5.91 -7.40
N ILE A 319 -24.18 -6.48 -8.59
CA ILE A 319 -22.89 -7.00 -9.09
C ILE A 319 -21.91 -5.85 -9.34
N LEU A 320 -22.37 -4.74 -9.94
CA LEU A 320 -21.54 -3.54 -10.07
C LEU A 320 -21.15 -2.96 -8.70
N ARG A 321 -22.09 -2.92 -7.76
CA ARG A 321 -21.82 -2.45 -6.40
C ARG A 321 -20.79 -3.32 -5.69
N TRP A 322 -20.88 -4.64 -5.81
CA TRP A 322 -19.85 -5.54 -5.31
C TRP A 322 -18.48 -5.22 -5.92
N ALA A 323 -18.41 -5.01 -7.24
CA ALA A 323 -17.16 -4.67 -7.91
C ALA A 323 -16.52 -3.36 -7.40
N THR A 324 -17.35 -2.39 -7.01
CA THR A 324 -16.94 -1.05 -6.56
C THR A 324 -16.73 -0.93 -5.05
N ASP A 325 -17.39 -1.78 -4.24
CA ASP A 325 -17.29 -1.73 -2.77
C ASP A 325 -16.38 -2.82 -2.18
N SER A 326 -16.26 -4.01 -2.80
CA SER A 326 -15.71 -5.19 -2.11
C SER A 326 -14.97 -6.23 -2.95
N SER A 327 -14.67 -5.97 -4.22
CA SER A 327 -13.97 -6.94 -5.09
C SER A 327 -12.50 -7.12 -4.78
N LEU A 328 -11.77 -6.05 -4.44
CA LEU A 328 -10.31 -6.06 -4.32
C LEU A 328 -9.87 -6.22 -2.86
N PRO A 329 -8.90 -7.11 -2.57
CA PRO A 329 -8.31 -7.18 -1.25
C PRO A 329 -7.57 -5.88 -0.94
N ARG A 330 -7.68 -5.43 0.31
CA ARG A 330 -6.90 -4.33 0.86
C ARG A 330 -6.25 -4.79 2.14
N VAL A 331 -5.00 -4.37 2.34
CA VAL A 331 -4.25 -4.63 3.57
C VAL A 331 -3.73 -3.31 4.11
N ARG A 332 -3.88 -3.10 5.42
CA ARG A 332 -3.39 -1.89 6.11
C ARG A 332 -2.69 -2.25 7.41
N LEU A 333 -1.71 -1.42 7.78
CA LEU A 333 -1.18 -1.40 9.14
C LEU A 333 -2.26 -0.84 10.08
N MET A 334 -2.56 -1.54 11.16
CA MET A 334 -3.56 -1.10 12.14
C MET A 334 -2.99 0.04 12.99
N PRO A 335 -3.59 1.25 12.97
CA PRO A 335 -3.09 2.37 13.76
C PRO A 335 -3.04 2.05 15.25
N GLY A 336 -1.99 2.51 15.93
CA GLY A 336 -1.82 2.34 17.38
C GLY A 336 -1.37 0.95 17.84
N THR A 337 -1.13 0.00 16.93
CA THR A 337 -0.67 -1.36 17.28
C THR A 337 0.85 -1.54 17.20
N ARG A 338 1.57 -0.49 16.78
CA ARG A 338 3.03 -0.49 16.71
C ARG A 338 3.63 -0.56 18.12
N ALA A 339 4.46 -1.56 18.37
CA ALA A 339 5.22 -1.69 19.60
C ALA A 339 6.70 -1.91 19.29
N GLU A 340 7.57 -1.35 20.12
CA GLU A 340 9.02 -1.45 19.97
C GLU A 340 9.68 -1.64 21.33
N ARG A 341 10.70 -2.51 21.38
CA ARG A 341 11.55 -2.67 22.56
C ARG A 341 12.96 -3.06 22.16
N TRP A 342 13.93 -2.61 22.94
CA TRP A 342 15.31 -3.06 22.82
C TRP A 342 15.45 -4.43 23.50
N LEU A 343 16.14 -5.35 22.83
CA LEU A 343 16.54 -6.64 23.38
C LEU A 343 17.99 -6.51 23.83
N GLU A 344 18.24 -6.88 25.09
CA GLU A 344 19.57 -6.95 25.69
C GLU A 344 20.16 -8.36 25.59
#